data_AF-A0A3B9TXU3-F1
#
_entry.id   AF-A0A3B9TXU3-F1
#
_cell.length_a   1.000
_cell.length_b   1.000
_cell.length_c   1.000
_cell.angle_alpha   90.00
_cell.angle_beta   90.00
_cell.angle_gamma   90.00
#
_symmetry.space_group_name_H-M   'P 1'
#
loop_
_entity.id
_entity.type
_entity.pdbx_description
1 polymer ?
#
loop_
_entity_poly.entity_id
_entity_poly.type
_entity_poly.pdbx_seq_one_letter_code
_entity_poly.pdbx_strand_id
1 'polypeptide(L)'
;MTDLRIIIVGSGIVGACLAYEASQRGLRPTVISTGGPAAAGSATAASWAWINACSSDDPDYFRLRYASLQRWQIWMQQLDGIRFSATETFLWDLPPDELRDAVDRLSGLGYPVELIDGVALAGRLPRLCET
;
A
#
# COMPACT_ATOMS: atom_id res chain seq x y z
N MET A 1 18.86 -32.27 -7.78
CA MET A 1 18.12 -30.99 -7.85
C MET A 1 18.99 -29.92 -7.21
N THR A 2 19.25 -28.82 -7.91
CA THR A 2 20.01 -27.69 -7.36
C THR A 2 19.11 -26.93 -6.38
N ASP A 3 19.51 -26.84 -5.11
CA ASP A 3 18.88 -25.96 -4.13
C ASP A 3 18.99 -24.51 -4.63
N LEU A 4 17.88 -23.97 -5.15
CA LEU A 4 17.81 -22.59 -5.62
C LEU A 4 17.89 -21.64 -4.41
N ARG A 5 19.08 -21.08 -4.21
CA ARG A 5 19.36 -20.10 -3.17
C ARG A 5 19.19 -18.69 -3.71
N ILE A 6 18.43 -17.85 -3.00
CA ILE A 6 18.23 -16.45 -3.33
C ILE A 6 18.94 -15.61 -2.28
N ILE A 7 19.75 -14.65 -2.70
CA ILE A 7 20.33 -13.65 -1.81
C ILE A 7 19.55 -12.34 -2.03
N ILE A 8 19.06 -11.75 -0.95
CA ILE A 8 18.33 -10.49 -0.94
C ILE A 8 19.17 -9.49 -0.16
N VAL A 9 19.56 -8.39 -0.80
CA VAL A 9 20.33 -7.32 -0.14
C VAL A 9 19.37 -6.20 0.25
N GLY A 10 19.15 -6.05 1.55
CA GLY A 10 18.24 -5.08 2.16
C GLY A 10 17.07 -5.73 2.89
N SER A 11 16.93 -5.43 4.19
CA SER A 11 15.84 -5.92 5.06
C SER A 11 14.65 -4.94 5.18
N GLY A 12 14.50 -4.01 4.23
CA GLY A 12 13.35 -3.11 4.15
C GLY A 12 12.10 -3.82 3.64
N ILE A 13 10.99 -3.09 3.51
CA ILE A 13 9.68 -3.65 3.17
C ILE A 13 9.68 -4.47 1.88
N VAL A 14 10.37 -3.99 0.83
CA VAL A 14 10.49 -4.72 -0.45
C VAL A 14 11.25 -6.04 -0.27
N GLY A 15 12.38 -6.00 0.44
CA GLY A 15 13.19 -7.20 0.71
C GLY A 15 12.47 -8.22 1.60
N ALA A 16 11.73 -7.75 2.60
CA ALA A 16 10.88 -8.59 3.45
C ALA A 16 9.76 -9.26 2.65
N CYS A 17 9.05 -8.51 1.79
CA CYS A 17 8.02 -9.05 0.90
C CYS A 17 8.58 -10.11 -0.04
N LEU A 18 9.75 -9.85 -0.64
CA LEU A 18 10.41 -10.80 -1.54
C LEU A 18 10.86 -12.07 -0.80
N ALA A 19 11.45 -11.92 0.39
CA ALA A 19 11.87 -13.05 1.22
C ALA A 19 10.68 -13.92 1.61
N TYR A 20 9.58 -13.31 2.06
CA TYR A 20 8.35 -14.02 2.40
C TYR A 20 7.77 -14.76 1.19
N GLU A 21 7.59 -14.10 0.05
CA GLU A 21 7.04 -14.74 -1.14
C GLU A 21 7.95 -15.84 -1.71
N ALA A 22 9.27 -15.69 -1.60
CA ALA A 22 10.22 -16.74 -1.97
C ALA A 22 10.11 -17.96 -1.03
N SER A 23 10.03 -17.76 0.29
CA SER A 23 9.87 -18.86 1.25
C SER A 23 8.55 -19.60 1.05
N GLN A 24 7.46 -18.90 0.75
CA GLN A 24 6.16 -19.52 0.43
C GLN A 24 6.22 -20.41 -0.83
N ARG A 25 7.21 -20.23 -1.71
CA ARG A 25 7.44 -21.06 -2.90
C ARG A 25 8.46 -22.18 -2.70
N GLY A 26 8.85 -22.46 -1.44
CA GLY A 26 9.81 -23.51 -1.10
C GLY A 26 11.27 -23.13 -1.37
N LEU A 27 11.55 -21.86 -1.67
CA LEU A 27 12.92 -21.36 -1.83
C LEU A 27 13.52 -21.01 -0.46
N ARG A 28 14.85 -20.89 -0.41
CA ARG A 28 15.59 -20.56 0.80
C ARG A 28 16.29 -19.19 0.64
N PRO A 29 15.57 -18.08 0.91
CA PRO A 29 16.16 -16.75 0.82
C PRO A 29 17.10 -16.46 2.00
N THR A 30 18.23 -15.84 1.71
CA THR A 30 19.13 -15.25 2.70
C THR A 30 19.08 -13.74 2.56
N VAL A 31 18.65 -13.04 3.61
CA VAL A 31 18.60 -11.57 3.63
C VAL A 31 19.87 -11.01 4.28
N ILE A 32 20.57 -10.13 3.57
CA ILE A 32 21.76 -9.43 4.05
C ILE A 32 21.41 -7.96 4.20
N SER A 33 21.67 -7.37 5.37
CA SER A 33 21.40 -5.96 5.63
C SER A 33 22.42 -5.41 6.63
N THR A 34 22.67 -4.10 6.57
CA THR A 34 23.60 -3.41 7.48
C THR A 34 23.05 -3.27 8.91
N GLY A 35 21.75 -3.58 9.12
CA GLY A 35 21.10 -3.59 10.43
C GLY A 35 19.90 -4.54 10.48
N GLY A 36 19.16 -4.50 11.59
CA GLY A 36 17.94 -5.30 11.78
C GLY A 36 16.82 -4.94 10.77
N PRO A 37 15.72 -5.71 10.74
CA PRO A 37 14.54 -5.36 9.96
C PRO A 37 14.08 -3.94 10.30
N ALA A 38 13.80 -3.13 9.28
CA ALA A 38 13.38 -1.73 9.44
C ALA A 38 14.28 -0.93 10.41
N ALA A 39 15.61 -1.09 10.32
CA ALA A 39 16.55 -0.33 11.13
C ALA A 39 16.29 1.19 11.04
N ALA A 40 16.56 1.91 12.13
CA ALA A 40 16.41 3.36 12.21
C ALA A 40 17.17 4.06 11.06
N GLY A 41 16.54 5.06 10.46
CA GLY A 41 17.06 5.76 9.27
C GLY A 41 16.79 5.06 7.93
N SER A 42 16.20 3.85 7.93
CA SER A 42 15.71 3.24 6.69
C SER A 42 14.40 3.88 6.21
N ALA A 43 14.15 3.85 4.90
CA ALA A 43 12.89 4.33 4.32
C ALA A 43 11.66 3.60 4.90
N THR A 44 11.80 2.31 5.24
CA THR A 44 10.73 1.52 5.86
C THR A 44 10.44 2.00 7.29
N ALA A 45 11.46 2.32 8.08
CA ALA A 45 11.28 2.85 9.44
C ALA A 45 10.73 4.28 9.45
N ALA A 46 11.02 5.07 8.42
CA ALA A 46 10.60 6.46 8.29
C ALA A 46 9.26 6.65 7.57
N SER A 47 8.57 5.56 7.20
CA SER A 47 7.32 5.62 6.44
C SER A 47 6.09 5.51 7.35
N TRP A 48 5.02 6.21 6.99
CA TRP A 48 3.68 6.00 7.54
C TRP A 48 2.97 4.76 6.95
N ALA A 49 3.62 4.07 5.99
CA ALA A 49 3.10 2.88 5.32
C ALA A 49 1.70 3.07 4.68
N TRP A 50 1.41 4.28 4.21
CA TRP A 50 0.16 4.56 3.50
C TRP A 50 0.14 3.87 2.13
N ILE A 51 -0.76 2.90 1.99
CA ILE A 51 -0.99 2.16 0.74
C ILE A 51 -2.28 2.66 0.09
N ASN A 52 -2.25 2.90 -1.22
CA ASN A 52 -3.43 3.29 -2.02
C ASN A 52 -3.15 3.02 -3.51
N ALA A 53 -4.14 3.23 -4.38
CA ALA A 53 -3.98 3.26 -5.83
C ALA A 53 -4.69 4.49 -6.44
N CYS A 54 -4.62 5.66 -5.80
CA CYS A 54 -5.38 6.84 -6.19
C CYS A 54 -4.75 7.69 -7.32
N SER A 55 -3.61 7.29 -7.89
CA SER A 55 -3.01 7.97 -9.05
C SER A 55 -3.47 7.26 -10.32
N SER A 56 -4.00 8.02 -11.27
CA SER A 56 -4.56 7.52 -12.54
C SER A 56 -3.79 8.00 -13.78
N ASP A 57 -2.70 8.75 -13.59
CA ASP A 57 -1.94 9.36 -14.70
C ASP A 57 -1.14 8.32 -15.50
N ASP A 58 -0.77 7.21 -14.84
CA ASP A 58 -0.12 6.05 -15.44
C ASP A 58 -0.92 4.77 -15.12
N PRO A 59 -1.61 4.18 -16.12
CA PRO A 59 -2.40 2.97 -15.94
C PRO A 59 -1.59 1.75 -15.49
N ASP A 60 -0.32 1.63 -15.89
CA ASP A 60 0.52 0.48 -15.49
C ASP A 60 0.98 0.62 -14.05
N TYR A 61 1.32 1.85 -13.64
CA TYR A 61 1.58 2.14 -12.24
C TYR A 61 0.33 1.94 -11.37
N PHE A 62 -0.85 2.37 -11.83
CA PHE A 62 -2.11 2.10 -11.16
C PHE A 62 -2.31 0.59 -10.93
N ARG A 63 -2.17 -0.23 -11.98
CA ARG A 63 -2.33 -1.69 -11.89
C ARG A 63 -1.38 -2.31 -10.88
N LEU A 64 -0.12 -1.89 -10.85
CA LEU A 64 0.85 -2.35 -9.87
C LEU A 64 0.41 -2.04 -8.43
N ARG A 65 -0.05 -0.82 -8.18
CA ARG A 65 -0.50 -0.39 -6.85
C ARG A 65 -1.79 -1.09 -6.43
N TYR A 66 -2.73 -1.25 -7.35
CA TYR A 66 -3.99 -1.94 -7.07
C TYR A 66 -3.78 -3.43 -6.78
N ALA A 67 -2.92 -4.11 -7.54
CA ALA A 67 -2.51 -5.48 -7.24
C ALA A 67 -1.78 -5.57 -5.87
N SER A 68 -0.97 -4.56 -5.54
CA SER A 68 -0.29 -4.48 -4.24
C SER A 68 -1.29 -4.32 -3.09
N LEU A 69 -2.35 -3.52 -3.23
CA LEU A 69 -3.43 -3.39 -2.24
C LEU A 69 -4.11 -4.74 -1.97
N GLN A 70 -4.47 -5.47 -3.03
CA GLN A 70 -5.08 -6.80 -2.90
C GLN A 70 -4.13 -7.78 -2.16
N ARG A 71 -2.83 -7.71 -2.46
CA ARG A 71 -1.83 -8.52 -1.75
C ARG A 71 -1.74 -8.18 -0.27
N TRP A 72 -1.73 -6.90 0.07
CA TRP A 72 -1.74 -6.45 1.46
C TRP A 72 -2.99 -6.92 2.20
N GLN A 73 -4.17 -6.87 1.58
CA GLN A 73 -5.40 -7.40 2.18
C GLN A 73 -5.29 -8.89 2.51
N ILE A 74 -4.71 -9.70 1.62
CA ILE A 74 -4.47 -11.13 1.87
C ILE A 74 -3.49 -11.30 3.04
N TRP A 75 -2.36 -10.60 3.04
CA TRP A 75 -1.37 -10.73 4.10
C TRP A 75 -1.85 -10.25 5.46
N MET A 76 -2.67 -9.19 5.51
CA MET A 76 -3.29 -8.72 6.76
C MET A 76 -4.21 -9.77 7.40
N GLN A 77 -4.70 -10.73 6.62
CA GLN A 77 -5.52 -11.84 7.13
C GLN A 77 -4.69 -13.09 7.47
N GLN A 78 -3.50 -13.25 6.87
CA GLN A 78 -2.68 -14.46 6.98
C GLN A 78 -1.50 -14.32 7.93
N LEU A 79 -0.99 -13.09 8.11
CA LEU A 79 0.22 -12.82 8.87
C LEU A 79 -0.12 -12.15 10.19
N ASP A 80 0.36 -12.73 11.28
CA ASP A 80 0.28 -12.12 12.60
C ASP A 80 1.15 -10.86 12.69
N GLY A 81 0.71 -9.91 13.52
CA GLY A 81 1.50 -8.72 13.86
C GLY A 81 1.38 -7.54 12.87
N ILE A 82 0.66 -7.69 11.76
CA ILE A 82 0.31 -6.55 10.90
C ILE A 82 -0.83 -5.77 11.54
N ARG A 83 -0.60 -4.48 11.81
CA ARG A 83 -1.63 -3.55 12.31
C ARG A 83 -1.91 -2.51 11.23
N PHE A 84 -3.18 -2.21 11.03
CA PHE A 84 -3.66 -1.12 10.17
C PHE A 84 -4.73 -0.33 10.91
N SER A 85 -4.85 0.95 10.61
CA SER A 85 -5.77 1.87 11.29
C SER A 85 -6.75 2.56 10.33
N ALA A 86 -6.62 2.33 9.02
CA ALA A 86 -7.47 2.93 8.00
C ALA A 86 -7.70 1.95 6.84
N THR A 87 -8.90 1.99 6.29
CA THR A 87 -9.32 1.20 5.11
C THR A 87 -9.71 2.06 3.93
N GLU A 88 -9.76 3.38 4.11
CA GLU A 88 -10.19 4.35 3.13
C GLU A 88 -9.14 5.46 2.98
N THR A 89 -9.25 6.22 1.89
CA THR A 89 -8.43 7.39 1.59
C THR A 89 -9.36 8.49 1.14
N PHE A 90 -9.16 9.70 1.67
CA PHE A 90 -9.95 10.88 1.36
C PHE A 90 -9.08 11.93 0.71
N LEU A 91 -9.58 12.55 -0.36
CA LEU A 91 -8.96 13.63 -1.10
C LEU A 91 -9.99 14.75 -1.25
N TRP A 92 -9.66 15.96 -0.80
CA TRP A 92 -10.61 17.09 -0.76
C TRP A 92 -9.98 18.43 -1.15
N ASP A 93 -8.67 18.47 -1.37
CA ASP A 93 -7.87 19.68 -1.60
C ASP A 93 -7.67 20.00 -3.09
N LEU A 94 -8.52 19.44 -3.97
CA LEU A 94 -8.55 19.72 -5.40
C LEU A 94 -9.79 20.53 -5.79
N PRO A 95 -9.73 21.30 -6.90
CA PRO A 95 -10.91 21.91 -7.51
C PRO A 95 -12.02 20.88 -7.81
N PRO A 96 -13.32 21.28 -7.75
CA PRO A 96 -14.43 20.34 -7.94
C PRO A 96 -14.48 19.62 -9.29
N ASP A 97 -14.00 20.26 -10.35
CA ASP A 97 -13.83 19.66 -11.68
C ASP A 97 -12.70 18.63 -11.69
N GLU A 98 -11.54 18.94 -11.10
CA GLU A 98 -10.43 17.98 -10.97
C GLU A 98 -10.79 16.76 -10.11
N LEU A 99 -11.59 16.93 -9.05
CA LEU A 99 -12.11 15.80 -8.25
C LEU A 99 -13.01 14.89 -9.08
N ARG A 100 -13.90 15.46 -9.90
CA ARG A 100 -14.78 14.68 -10.79
C ARG A 100 -13.95 13.93 -11.83
N ASP A 101 -13.00 14.60 -12.47
CA ASP A 101 -12.11 13.98 -13.44
C ASP A 101 -11.30 12.83 -12.82
N ALA A 102 -10.80 13.00 -11.58
CA ALA A 102 -10.10 11.95 -10.86
C ALA A 102 -10.98 10.74 -10.58
N VAL A 103 -12.23 10.96 -10.15
CA VAL A 103 -13.23 9.91 -9.92
C VAL A 103 -13.54 9.17 -11.21
N ASP A 104 -13.75 9.88 -12.32
CA ASP A 104 -14.05 9.29 -13.63
C ASP A 104 -12.88 8.43 -14.13
N ARG A 105 -11.64 8.94 -14.05
CA ARG A 105 -10.44 8.19 -14.43
C ARG A 105 -10.26 6.93 -13.60
N LEU A 106 -10.35 7.04 -12.27
CA LEU A 106 -10.16 5.92 -11.35
C LEU A 106 -11.27 4.88 -11.48
N SER A 107 -12.54 5.31 -11.62
CA SER A 107 -13.67 4.41 -11.85
C SER A 107 -13.53 3.69 -13.20
N GLY A 108 -13.06 4.38 -14.24
CA GLY A 108 -12.76 3.78 -15.54
C GLY A 108 -11.67 2.71 -15.50
N LEU A 109 -10.78 2.76 -14.51
CA LEU A 109 -9.77 1.73 -14.23
C LEU A 109 -10.28 0.61 -13.31
N GLY A 110 -11.54 0.68 -12.85
CA GLY A 110 -12.15 -0.27 -11.93
C GLY A 110 -11.75 -0.08 -10.46
N TYR A 111 -11.17 1.08 -10.10
CA TYR A 111 -10.86 1.39 -8.71
C TYR A 111 -12.15 1.76 -7.96
N PRO A 112 -12.41 1.18 -6.77
CA PRO A 112 -13.52 1.62 -5.93
C PRO A 112 -13.28 3.05 -5.45
N VAL A 113 -14.01 3.99 -6.03
CA VAL A 113 -13.93 5.42 -5.72
C VAL A 113 -15.33 6.03 -5.84
N GLU A 114 -15.61 7.04 -5.03
CA GLU A 114 -16.87 7.78 -5.05
C GLU A 114 -16.61 9.25 -4.75
N LEU A 115 -17.45 10.12 -5.32
CA LEU A 115 -17.50 11.53 -4.94
C LEU A 115 -18.54 11.70 -3.83
N ILE A 116 -18.13 12.25 -2.69
CA ILE A 116 -19.00 12.54 -1.55
C ILE A 116 -19.02 14.02 -1.24
N ASP A 117 -20.11 14.51 -0.65
CA ASP A 117 -20.20 15.88 -0.17
C ASP A 117 -19.58 16.05 1.23
N GLY A 118 -19.51 17.31 1.70
CA GLY A 118 -18.94 17.62 3.01
C GLY A 118 -19.72 17.02 4.19
N VAL A 119 -21.03 16.79 4.05
CA VAL A 119 -21.85 16.18 5.11
C VAL A 119 -21.50 14.70 5.26
N ALA A 120 -21.40 13.98 4.13
CA ALA A 120 -20.97 12.59 4.09
C ALA A 120 -19.53 12.43 4.58
N LEU A 121 -18.61 13.34 4.20
CA LEU A 121 -17.23 13.33 4.66
C LEU A 121 -17.15 13.52 6.19
N ALA A 122 -17.86 14.50 6.75
CA ALA A 122 -17.93 14.73 8.20
C ALA A 122 -18.52 13.53 8.95
N GLY A 123 -19.47 12.81 8.33
CA GLY A 123 -20.00 11.56 8.88
C GLY A 123 -18.97 10.43 8.97
N ARG A 124 -18.05 10.34 8.00
CA ARG A 124 -16.97 9.31 7.99
C ARG A 124 -15.77 9.71 8.84
N LEU A 125 -15.45 11.00 8.91
CA LEU A 125 -14.31 11.55 9.64
C LEU A 125 -14.79 12.58 10.69
N PRO A 126 -15.49 12.18 11.76
CA PRO A 126 -16.06 13.13 12.73
C PRO A 126 -15.02 14.01 13.42
N ARG A 127 -13.79 13.50 13.57
CA ARG A 127 -12.66 14.24 14.16
C ARG A 127 -12.06 15.30 13.23
N LEU A 128 -12.35 15.25 11.92
CA LEU A 128 -11.85 16.24 10.96
C LEU A 128 -12.47 17.62 11.21
N CYS A 129 -13.69 17.65 11.76
CA CYS A 129 -14.42 18.88 12.06
C CYS A 129 -14.20 19.38 13.50
N GLU A 130 -13.35 18.72 14.29
CA GLU A 130 -12.99 19.19 15.63
C GLU A 130 -11.91 20.28 15.51
N THR A 131 -12.31 21.53 15.72
CA THR A 131 -11.40 22.67 15.99
C THR A 131 -11.11 22.82 17.46
#